data_AF-A0A0P6WE03-F1
#
_entry.id   AF-A0A0P6WE03-F1
#
_cell.length_a   1.000
_cell.length_b   1.000
_cell.length_c   1.000
_cell.angle_alpha   90.00
_cell.angle_beta   90.00
_cell.angle_gamma   90.00
#
_symmetry.space_group_name_H-M   'P 1'
#
loop_
_entity.id
_entity.type
_entity.pdbx_description
1 polymer ?
#
loop_
_entity_poly.entity_id
_entity_poly.type
_entity_poly.pdbx_seq_one_letter_code
_entity_poly.pdbx_strand_id
1 'polypeptide(L)'
;MKMKKFFTRTSLVTAVILAVAIWIGSLLFSFSFGEWSFFIGLGLTVGLFFFNSSGGALSKGATLGASQAGWKIQKDNELKSNVGSVFYGVLLFTVISFVVMMVTYF
;
A
#
# COMPACT_ATOMS: atom_id res chain seq x y z
N MET A 1 -18.33 -13.91 10.46
CA MET A 1 -18.27 -12.54 11.02
C MET A 1 -16.95 -12.18 11.71
N LYS A 2 -16.19 -13.12 12.31
CA LYS A 2 -14.91 -12.85 13.01
C LYS A 2 -13.80 -12.30 12.09
N MET A 3 -13.63 -12.85 10.88
CA MET A 3 -12.59 -12.39 9.94
C MET A 3 -12.77 -10.94 9.49
N LYS A 4 -13.99 -10.52 9.10
CA LYS A 4 -14.24 -9.13 8.68
C LYS A 4 -13.86 -8.12 9.78
N LYS A 5 -14.22 -8.39 11.04
CA LYS A 5 -13.84 -7.52 12.18
C LYS A 5 -12.32 -7.50 12.44
N PHE A 6 -11.62 -8.60 12.17
CA PHE A 6 -10.17 -8.66 12.30
C PHE A 6 -9.47 -7.81 11.23
N PHE A 7 -9.90 -7.89 9.97
CA PHE A 7 -9.39 -7.04 8.89
C PHE A 7 -9.60 -5.55 9.18
N THR A 8 -10.79 -5.15 9.64
CA THR A 8 -11.08 -3.73 9.96
C THR A 8 -10.27 -3.22 11.16
N ARG A 9 -10.07 -4.05 12.19
CA ARG A 9 -9.26 -3.66 13.36
C ARG A 9 -7.78 -3.53 13.01
N THR A 10 -7.26 -4.47 12.24
CA THR A 10 -5.85 -4.44 11.83
C THR A 10 -5.55 -3.26 10.91
N SER A 11 -6.46 -2.89 10.01
CA SER A 11 -6.30 -1.70 9.15
C SER A 11 -6.30 -0.39 9.95
N LEU A 12 -7.12 -0.28 11.01
CA LEU A 12 -7.10 0.89 11.91
C LEU A 12 -5.78 1.00 12.67
N VAL A 13 -5.32 -0.12 13.23
CA VAL A 13 -4.04 -0.15 13.96
C VAL A 13 -2.87 0.22 13.05
N THR A 14 -2.82 -0.31 11.82
CA THR A 14 -1.75 0.03 10.87
C THR A 14 -1.80 1.48 10.44
N ALA A 15 -2.99 2.07 10.23
CA ALA A 15 -3.12 3.50 9.94
C ALA A 15 -2.61 4.39 11.08
N VAL A 16 -2.93 4.04 12.33
CA VAL A 16 -2.45 4.77 13.52
C VAL A 16 -0.93 4.66 13.65
N ILE A 17 -0.37 3.46 13.50
CA ILE A 17 1.08 3.24 13.52
C ILE A 17 1.77 4.08 12.44
N LEU A 18 1.19 4.12 11.24
CA LEU A 18 1.75 4.90 10.13
C LEU A 18 1.71 6.41 10.41
N ALA A 19 0.60 6.92 10.97
CA ALA A 19 0.50 8.31 11.37
C ALA A 19 1.56 8.69 12.41
N VAL A 20 1.77 7.85 13.43
CA VAL A 20 2.82 8.06 14.44
C VAL A 20 4.21 8.00 13.81
N ALA A 21 4.47 7.05 12.90
CA ALA A 21 5.76 6.94 12.23
C ALA A 21 6.08 8.17 11.37
N ILE A 22 5.11 8.69 10.62
CA ILE A 22 5.29 9.89 9.79
C ILE A 22 5.41 11.13 10.68
N TRP A 23 4.68 11.19 11.79
CA TRP A 23 4.82 12.27 12.76
C TRP A 23 6.22 12.30 13.37
N ILE A 24 6.75 11.15 13.81
CA ILE A 24 8.14 11.06 14.28
C ILE A 24 9.11 11.46 13.16
N GLY A 25 8.90 10.98 11.94
CA GLY A 25 9.70 11.37 10.78
C GLY A 25 9.70 12.88 10.53
N SER A 26 8.55 13.53 10.73
CA SER A 26 8.43 14.99 10.57
C SER A 26 9.29 15.76 11.55
N LEU A 27 9.45 15.25 12.79
CA LEU A 27 10.33 15.83 13.80
C LEU A 27 11.81 15.63 13.43
N LEU A 28 12.17 14.47 12.87
CA LEU A 28 13.56 14.14 12.53
C LEU A 28 14.06 14.87 11.28
N PHE A 29 13.20 15.04 10.27
CA PHE A 29 13.57 15.60 8.97
C PHE A 29 13.01 17.02 8.75
N SER A 30 12.37 17.61 9.76
CA SER A 30 11.81 18.98 9.75
C SER A 30 10.88 19.27 8.56
N PHE A 31 10.13 18.27 8.09
CA PHE A 31 9.08 18.47 7.08
C PHE A 31 7.72 18.70 7.75
N SER A 32 6.81 19.39 7.05
CA SER A 32 5.45 19.60 7.56
C SER A 32 4.63 18.30 7.48
N PHE A 33 4.22 17.78 8.65
CA PHE A 33 3.41 16.57 8.72
C PHE A 33 2.12 16.68 7.88
N GLY A 34 1.40 17.80 7.99
CA GLY A 34 0.11 17.98 7.30
C GLY A 34 0.24 18.01 5.78
N GLU A 35 1.29 18.60 5.27
CA GLU A 35 1.54 18.74 3.83
C GLU A 35 2.02 17.42 3.21
N TRP A 36 2.93 16.72 3.89
CA TRP A 36 3.61 15.57 3.32
C TRP A 36 2.88 14.24 3.56
N SER A 37 1.99 14.16 4.57
CA SER A 37 1.31 12.92 4.93
C SER A 37 0.54 12.29 3.78
N PHE A 38 -0.18 13.10 2.98
CA PHE A 38 -0.92 12.60 1.82
C PHE A 38 0.02 11.97 0.78
N PHE A 39 1.08 12.68 0.39
CA PHE A 39 2.02 12.21 -0.63
C PHE A 39 2.79 10.96 -0.18
N ILE A 40 3.21 10.90 1.08
CA ILE A 40 3.86 9.73 1.66
C ILE A 40 2.90 8.54 1.66
N GLY A 41 1.65 8.74 2.11
CA GLY A 41 0.62 7.71 2.10
C GLY A 41 0.34 7.17 0.68
N LEU A 42 0.24 8.08 -0.30
CA LEU A 42 0.03 7.73 -1.70
C LEU A 42 1.20 6.91 -2.27
N GLY A 43 2.44 7.32 -2.03
CA GLY A 43 3.64 6.58 -2.43
C GLY A 43 3.68 5.18 -1.83
N LEU A 44 3.38 5.05 -0.53
CA LEU A 44 3.33 3.74 0.14
C LEU A 44 2.20 2.86 -0.37
N THR A 45 1.01 3.42 -0.62
CA THR A 45 -0.15 2.69 -1.16
C THR A 45 0.18 2.11 -2.52
N VAL A 46 0.72 2.93 -3.43
CA VAL A 46 1.11 2.50 -4.77
C VAL A 46 2.21 1.45 -4.70
N GLY A 47 3.26 1.68 -3.90
CA GLY A 47 4.34 0.72 -3.70
C GLY A 47 3.83 -0.63 -3.20
N LEU A 48 3.02 -0.63 -2.14
CA LEU A 48 2.45 -1.86 -1.57
C LEU A 48 1.51 -2.58 -2.54
N PHE A 49 0.78 -1.85 -3.38
CA PHE A 49 -0.07 -2.46 -4.40
C PHE A 49 0.76 -3.26 -5.41
N PHE A 50 1.87 -2.71 -5.89
CA PHE A 50 2.76 -3.40 -6.82
C PHE A 50 3.46 -4.60 -6.18
N PHE A 51 3.83 -4.53 -4.90
CA PHE A 51 4.48 -5.64 -4.19
C PHE A 51 3.51 -6.74 -3.73
N ASN A 52 2.23 -6.44 -3.47
CA ASN A 52 1.22 -7.42 -3.03
C ASN A 52 0.40 -8.04 -4.19
N SER A 53 0.57 -7.59 -5.43
CA SER A 53 -0.09 -8.23 -6.57
C SER A 53 0.46 -9.64 -6.80
N SER A 54 -0.39 -10.68 -6.90
CA SER A 54 0.08 -12.08 -7.03
C SER A 54 0.96 -12.23 -8.27
N GLY A 55 2.24 -12.48 -8.05
CA GLY A 55 3.27 -12.45 -9.09
C GLY A 55 3.70 -11.02 -9.43
N GLY A 56 4.19 -10.24 -8.45
CA GLY A 56 4.74 -8.90 -8.69
C GLY A 56 5.70 -8.86 -9.90
N ALA A 57 5.90 -7.69 -10.50
CA ALA A 57 6.59 -7.54 -11.79
C ALA A 57 7.87 -8.38 -11.93
N LEU A 58 8.64 -8.50 -10.85
CA LEU A 58 9.86 -9.31 -10.77
C LEU A 58 9.59 -10.83 -10.92
N SER A 59 8.58 -11.36 -10.22
CA SER A 59 8.20 -12.77 -10.31
C SER A 59 7.59 -13.08 -11.67
N LYS A 60 6.79 -12.19 -12.25
CA LYS A 60 6.26 -12.36 -13.61
C LYS A 60 7.37 -12.36 -14.66
N GLY A 61 8.38 -11.51 -14.52
CA GLY A 61 9.56 -11.52 -15.39
C GLY A 61 10.38 -12.81 -15.29
N ALA A 62 10.62 -13.30 -14.07
CA ALA A 62 11.31 -14.57 -13.84
C ALA A 62 10.51 -15.78 -14.38
N THR A 63 9.20 -15.80 -14.16
CA THR A 63 8.31 -16.84 -14.71
C THR A 63 8.25 -16.78 -16.23
N LEU A 64 8.20 -15.59 -16.84
CA LEU A 64 8.26 -15.44 -18.31
C LEU A 64 9.57 -15.97 -18.88
N GLY A 65 10.72 -15.64 -18.27
CA GLY A 65 12.02 -16.15 -18.70
C GLY A 65 12.12 -17.68 -18.59
N ALA A 66 11.63 -18.25 -17.47
CA ALA A 66 11.61 -19.70 -17.28
C ALA A 66 10.61 -20.41 -18.22
N SER A 67 9.46 -19.80 -18.49
CA SER A 67 8.44 -20.30 -19.42
C SER A 67 8.91 -20.25 -20.88
N GLN A 68 9.69 -19.24 -21.27
CA GLN A 68 10.32 -19.17 -22.59
C GLN A 68 11.41 -20.25 -22.75
N ALA A 69 12.23 -20.48 -21.72
CA ALA A 69 13.25 -21.54 -21.74
C ALA A 69 12.65 -22.96 -21.81
N GLY A 70 11.46 -23.17 -21.24
CA GLY A 70 10.77 -24.47 -21.20
C GLY A 70 9.68 -24.70 -22.24
N TRP A 71 9.47 -23.75 -23.18
CA TRP A 71 8.36 -23.77 -24.15
C TRP A 71 6.97 -24.04 -23.51
N LYS A 72 6.77 -23.61 -22.27
CA LYS A 72 5.50 -23.74 -21.53
C LYS A 72 4.94 -22.35 -21.28
N ILE A 73 4.17 -21.87 -22.26
CA ILE A 73 3.47 -20.57 -22.17
C ILE A 73 2.26 -20.76 -21.26
N GLN A 74 2.42 -20.46 -19.97
CA GLN A 74 1.29 -20.32 -19.04
C GLN A 74 0.68 -18.93 -19.20
N LYS A 75 -0.57 -18.90 -19.68
CA LYS A 75 -1.33 -17.67 -19.93
C LYS A 75 -2.10 -17.27 -18.68
N ASP A 76 -1.38 -16.93 -17.61
CA ASP A 76 -2.02 -16.50 -16.36
C ASP A 76 -2.14 -14.96 -16.34
N ASN A 77 -3.23 -14.48 -16.93
CA ASN A 77 -3.48 -13.07 -17.22
C ASN A 77 -4.26 -12.33 -16.12
N GLU A 78 -4.54 -12.95 -14.99
CA GLU A 78 -5.26 -12.27 -13.91
C GLU A 78 -4.26 -11.59 -12.96
N LEU A 79 -4.30 -10.25 -12.91
CA LEU A 79 -3.70 -9.50 -11.81
C LEU A 79 -4.55 -9.73 -10.56
N LYS A 80 -4.40 -10.90 -9.94
CA LYS A 80 -5.06 -11.22 -8.68
C LYS A 80 -4.31 -10.51 -7.57
N SER A 81 -4.71 -9.27 -7.29
CA SER A 81 -4.16 -8.49 -6.19
C SER A 81 -4.61 -9.09 -4.86
N ASN A 82 -3.71 -9.80 -4.16
CA ASN A 82 -3.96 -10.29 -2.81
C ASN A 82 -3.41 -9.28 -1.80
N VAL A 83 -4.11 -8.15 -1.67
CA VAL A 83 -3.73 -7.10 -0.73
C VAL A 83 -4.12 -7.46 0.70
N GLY A 84 -3.12 -7.54 1.58
CA GLY A 84 -3.29 -7.81 3.00
C GLY A 84 -3.92 -6.65 3.80
N SER A 85 -4.21 -6.88 5.08
CA SER A 85 -4.79 -5.86 5.98
C SER A 85 -3.94 -4.59 6.13
N VAL A 86 -2.62 -4.72 5.99
CA VAL A 86 -1.68 -3.58 6.02
C VAL A 86 -1.97 -2.60 4.88
N PHE A 87 -2.19 -3.11 3.67
CA PHE A 87 -2.53 -2.28 2.50
C PHE A 87 -3.77 -1.42 2.77
N TYR A 88 -4.83 -2.02 3.31
CA TYR A 88 -6.05 -1.28 3.64
C TYR A 88 -5.85 -0.21 4.70
N GLY A 89 -4.92 -0.41 5.66
CA GLY A 89 -4.59 0.63 6.62
C GLY A 89 -3.80 1.79 6.04
N VAL A 90 -2.83 1.50 5.15
CA VAL A 90 -2.08 2.55 4.43
C VAL A 90 -3.02 3.32 3.49
N LEU A 91 -3.92 2.63 2.80
CA LEU A 91 -4.94 3.23 1.96
C LEU A 91 -5.91 4.11 2.80
N LEU A 92 -6.36 3.63 3.95
CA LEU A 92 -7.20 4.40 4.87
C LEU A 92 -6.49 5.66 5.37
N PHE A 93 -5.23 5.55 5.79
CA PHE A 93 -4.42 6.71 6.17
C PHE A 93 -4.30 7.72 5.03
N THR A 94 -4.09 7.24 3.80
CA THR A 94 -3.97 8.09 2.61
C THR A 94 -5.26 8.86 2.34
N VAL A 95 -6.42 8.19 2.42
CA VAL A 95 -7.73 8.83 2.24
C VAL A 95 -7.98 9.88 3.31
N ILE A 96 -7.68 9.58 4.58
CA ILE A 96 -7.84 10.56 5.67
C ILE A 96 -6.92 11.76 5.43
N SER A 97 -5.65 11.51 5.10
CA SER A 97 -4.67 12.58 4.84
C SER A 97 -5.08 13.45 3.64
N PHE A 98 -5.67 12.85 2.61
CA PHE A 98 -6.23 13.58 1.47
C PHE A 98 -7.37 14.49 1.90
N VAL A 99 -8.33 13.98 2.69
CA VAL A 99 -9.45 14.78 3.19
C VAL A 99 -8.96 15.94 4.06
N VAL A 100 -8.00 15.69 4.96
CA VAL A 100 -7.41 16.74 5.80
C VAL A 100 -6.70 17.79 4.96
N MET A 101 -5.92 17.37 3.96
CA MET A 101 -5.26 18.29 3.03
C MET A 101 -6.29 19.14 2.28
N MET A 102 -7.36 18.53 1.75
CA MET A 102 -8.42 19.27 1.06
C MET A 102 -9.06 20.31 1.98
N VAL A 103 -9.46 19.94 3.19
CA VAL A 103 -10.10 20.85 4.17
C VAL A 103 -9.16 21.98 4.64
N THR A 104 -7.85 21.72 4.67
CA THR A 104 -6.88 22.70 5.15
C THR A 104 -6.54 23.75 4.08
N TYR A 105 -6.54 23.35 2.81
CA TYR A 105 -6.06 24.20 1.70
C TYR A 105 -7.16 24.66 0.73
N PHE A 106 -8.38 24.12 0.80
CA PHE A 106 -9.52 24.47 -0.04
C PHE A 106 -10.79 24.69 0.81
#